data_AF-A0A011WUA5-F1
#
_entry.id   AF-A0A011WUA5-F1
#
_cell.length_a   1.000
_cell.length_b   1.000
_cell.length_c   1.000
_cell.angle_alpha   90.00
_cell.angle_beta   90.00
_cell.angle_gamma   90.00
#
_symmetry.space_group_name_H-M   'P 1'
#
loop_
_entity.id
_entity.type
_entity.pdbx_description
1 polymer ?
#
loop_
_entity_poly.entity_id
_entity_poly.type
_entity_poly.pdbx_seq_one_letter_code
_entity_poly.pdbx_strand_id
1 'polypeptide(L)'
;MDRIIGIKADKFIAAVAKVIRAYEDVSMSEIKRRIADGDYIYSGDLYRAAEIKKVLKINDELTKAGINCVMYERGNETDAEYLNNRLASYKQTEEWTEYVMDMEAQAEENS
;
A
#
# COMPACT_ATOMS: atom_id res chain seq x y z
N MET A 1 6.15 4.66 -16.27
CA MET A 1 6.76 4.18 -15.00
C MET A 1 5.68 3.47 -14.23
N ASP A 2 5.89 2.20 -13.89
CA ASP A 2 4.98 1.47 -13.02
C ASP A 2 4.90 2.16 -11.65
N ARG A 3 3.68 2.41 -11.21
CA ARG A 3 3.36 3.06 -9.94
C ARG A 3 2.75 2.07 -8.96
N ILE A 4 3.10 0.78 -9.09
CA ILE A 4 2.38 -0.29 -8.42
C ILE A 4 3.02 -0.57 -7.06
N ILE A 5 2.19 -0.60 -6.03
CA ILE A 5 2.44 -1.28 -4.76
C ILE A 5 1.44 -2.44 -4.67
N GLY A 6 1.88 -3.63 -4.31
CA GLY A 6 1.00 -4.79 -4.28
C GLY A 6 1.45 -5.86 -3.31
N ILE A 7 0.58 -6.83 -3.10
CA ILE A 7 0.84 -7.99 -2.25
C ILE A 7 0.36 -9.25 -2.96
N LYS A 8 1.15 -10.31 -2.85
CA LYS A 8 0.85 -11.65 -3.37
C LYS A 8 0.76 -12.64 -2.22
N ALA A 9 -0.08 -13.65 -2.35
CA ALA A 9 -0.13 -14.81 -1.45
C ALA A 9 0.28 -16.07 -2.21
N ASP A 10 0.95 -16.98 -1.50
CA ASP A 10 1.44 -18.24 -2.07
C ASP A 10 0.33 -19.27 -2.34
N LYS A 11 -0.76 -19.21 -1.56
CA LYS A 11 -1.87 -20.15 -1.65
C LYS A 11 -3.20 -19.50 -1.27
N PHE A 12 -4.26 -20.05 -1.86
CA PHE A 12 -5.61 -19.65 -1.51
C PHE A 12 -6.06 -20.28 -0.17
N ILE A 13 -6.46 -19.43 0.78
CA ILE A 13 -7.11 -19.83 2.04
C ILE A 13 -8.33 -18.93 2.24
N ALA A 14 -9.40 -19.42 2.87
CA ALA A 14 -10.60 -18.63 3.17
C ALA A 14 -10.30 -17.32 3.91
N ALA A 15 -9.30 -17.33 4.79
CA ALA A 15 -8.80 -16.14 5.48
C ALA A 15 -8.22 -15.08 4.54
N VAL A 16 -7.51 -15.47 3.46
CA VAL A 16 -7.04 -14.51 2.43
C VAL A 16 -8.22 -13.75 1.85
N ALA A 17 -9.26 -14.48 1.45
CA ALA A 17 -10.40 -13.85 0.83
C ALA A 17 -11.22 -13.00 1.80
N LYS A 18 -11.33 -13.41 3.07
CA LYS A 18 -11.95 -12.58 4.11
C LYS A 18 -11.23 -11.24 4.24
N VAL A 19 -9.89 -11.25 4.29
CA VAL A 19 -9.07 -10.03 4.38
C VAL A 19 -9.27 -9.18 3.13
N ILE A 20 -9.01 -9.72 1.92
CA ILE A 20 -9.08 -8.94 0.68
C ILE A 20 -10.47 -8.33 0.45
N ARG A 21 -11.54 -9.06 0.75
CA ARG A 21 -12.91 -8.57 0.60
C ARG A 21 -13.31 -7.45 1.58
N ALA A 22 -12.49 -7.20 2.61
CA ALA A 22 -12.66 -6.02 3.46
C ALA A 22 -12.10 -4.74 2.82
N TYR A 23 -11.23 -4.88 1.81
CA TYR A 23 -10.55 -3.77 1.13
C TYR A 23 -11.01 -3.55 -0.31
N GLU A 24 -11.52 -4.59 -0.98
CA GLU A 24 -12.03 -4.55 -2.35
C GLU A 24 -13.33 -5.36 -2.49
N ASP A 25 -14.27 -4.91 -3.34
CA ASP A 25 -15.44 -5.71 -3.71
C ASP A 25 -15.07 -6.70 -4.82
N VAL A 26 -14.58 -7.87 -4.42
CA VAL A 26 -14.05 -8.89 -5.32
C VAL A 26 -14.59 -10.27 -4.96
N SER A 27 -14.88 -11.07 -6.00
CA SER A 27 -15.43 -12.41 -5.82
C SER A 27 -14.38 -13.42 -5.32
N MET A 28 -14.84 -14.47 -4.66
CA MET A 28 -14.00 -15.58 -4.23
C MET A 28 -13.21 -16.23 -5.38
N SER A 29 -13.86 -16.39 -6.53
CA SER A 29 -13.28 -17.02 -7.72
C SER A 29 -12.18 -16.15 -8.32
N GLU A 30 -12.34 -14.83 -8.27
CA GLU A 30 -11.33 -13.89 -8.77
C GLU A 30 -10.08 -13.90 -7.88
N ILE A 31 -10.21 -13.94 -6.56
CA ILE A 31 -9.06 -14.05 -5.65
C ILE A 31 -8.30 -15.36 -5.89
N LYS A 32 -9.03 -16.47 -6.07
CA LYS A 32 -8.41 -17.76 -6.44
C LYS A 32 -7.64 -17.67 -7.75
N ARG A 33 -8.22 -17.03 -8.77
CA ARG A 33 -7.59 -16.85 -10.07
C ARG A 33 -6.30 -16.04 -9.96
N ARG A 34 -6.33 -14.88 -9.29
CA ARG A 34 -5.15 -14.03 -9.05
C ARG A 34 -4.00 -14.81 -8.42
N ILE A 35 -4.29 -15.60 -7.38
CA ILE A 35 -3.27 -16.44 -6.73
C ILE A 35 -2.72 -17.51 -7.69
N ALA A 36 -3.60 -18.21 -8.42
CA ALA A 36 -3.19 -19.24 -9.37
C ALA A 36 -2.33 -18.68 -10.52
N ASP A 37 -2.62 -17.45 -10.95
CA ASP A 37 -1.89 -16.73 -12.00
C ASP A 37 -0.58 -16.08 -11.47
N GLY A 38 -0.32 -16.13 -10.16
CA GLY A 38 0.82 -15.46 -9.53
C GLY A 38 0.70 -13.93 -9.53
N ASP A 39 -0.52 -13.42 -9.66
CA ASP A 39 -0.88 -12.00 -9.69
C ASP A 39 -1.08 -11.44 -8.27
N TYR A 40 -1.20 -10.11 -8.18
CA TYR A 40 -1.48 -9.41 -6.94
C TYR A 40 -2.88 -9.75 -6.43
N ILE A 41 -2.97 -10.19 -5.17
CA ILE A 41 -4.26 -10.33 -4.50
C ILE A 41 -4.86 -8.97 -4.15
N TYR A 42 -4.00 -7.95 -3.99
CA TYR A 42 -4.33 -6.53 -3.89
C TYR A 42 -3.22 -5.70 -4.52
N SER A 43 -3.58 -4.63 -5.24
CA SER A 43 -2.64 -3.66 -5.77
C SER A 43 -3.19 -2.24 -5.69
N GLY A 44 -2.31 -1.25 -5.63
CA GLY A 44 -2.66 0.16 -5.58
C GLY A 44 -1.55 1.07 -6.13
N ASP A 45 -1.77 2.38 -6.03
CA ASP A 45 -0.81 3.39 -6.46
C ASP A 45 0.20 3.71 -5.34
N LEU A 46 1.47 3.46 -5.60
CA LEU A 46 2.61 3.71 -4.71
C LEU A 46 2.74 5.17 -4.27
N TYR A 47 2.21 6.13 -5.02
CA TYR A 47 2.23 7.53 -4.63
C TYR A 47 1.05 7.93 -3.74
N ARG A 48 0.09 7.03 -3.52
CA ARG A 48 -1.01 7.24 -2.60
C ARG A 48 -0.69 6.60 -1.25
N ALA A 49 -0.45 7.42 -0.23
CA ALA A 49 -0.18 6.94 1.13
C ALA A 49 -1.26 5.97 1.65
N ALA A 50 -2.53 6.19 1.27
CA ALA A 50 -3.64 5.31 1.63
C ALA A 50 -3.46 3.88 1.09
N GLU A 51 -2.93 3.73 -0.12
CA GLU A 51 -2.72 2.44 -0.78
C GLU A 51 -1.56 1.66 -0.14
N ILE A 52 -0.45 2.35 0.18
CA ILE A 52 0.65 1.74 0.95
C ILE A 52 0.14 1.26 2.32
N LYS A 53 -0.65 2.09 3.02
CA LYS A 53 -1.23 1.73 4.33
C LYS A 53 -2.13 0.49 4.24
N LYS A 54 -2.91 0.34 3.17
CA LYS A 54 -3.73 -0.86 2.95
C LYS A 54 -2.86 -2.11 2.74
N VAL A 55 -1.81 -2.02 1.91
CA VAL A 55 -0.87 -3.14 1.70
C VAL A 55 -0.21 -3.57 3.02
N LEU A 56 0.24 -2.62 3.83
CA LEU A 56 0.79 -2.89 5.17
C LEU A 56 -0.22 -3.58 6.10
N LYS A 57 -1.48 -3.12 6.12
CA LYS A 57 -2.53 -3.74 6.94
C LYS A 57 -2.90 -5.14 6.47
N ILE A 58 -3.03 -5.35 5.16
CA ILE A 58 -3.28 -6.68 4.59
C ILE A 58 -2.14 -7.62 4.97
N ASN A 59 -0.89 -7.18 4.84
CA ASN A 59 0.28 -7.98 5.24
C ASN A 59 0.24 -8.38 6.73
N ASP A 60 -0.07 -7.44 7.62
CA ASP A 60 -0.21 -7.70 9.07
C ASP A 60 -1.35 -8.68 9.37
N GLU A 61 -2.53 -8.51 8.77
CA GLU A 61 -3.69 -9.39 8.96
C GLU A 61 -3.42 -10.82 8.45
N LEU A 62 -2.79 -10.95 7.28
CA LEU A 62 -2.43 -12.25 6.70
C LEU A 62 -1.34 -12.94 7.51
N THR A 63 -0.31 -12.20 7.94
CA THR A 63 0.78 -12.73 8.77
C THR A 63 0.25 -13.23 10.12
N LYS A 64 -0.65 -12.48 10.77
CA LYS A 64 -1.33 -12.91 12.01
C LYS A 64 -2.19 -14.16 11.82
N ALA A 65 -2.72 -14.37 10.62
CA ALA A 65 -3.44 -15.58 10.25
C ALA A 65 -2.51 -16.75 9.85
N GLY A 66 -1.18 -16.59 9.94
CA GLY A 66 -0.20 -17.62 9.57
C GLY A 66 -0.07 -17.85 8.06
N ILE A 67 -0.42 -16.85 7.26
CA ILE A 67 -0.41 -16.93 5.80
C ILE A 67 0.87 -16.28 5.28
N ASN A 68 1.59 -16.99 4.42
CA ASN A 68 2.78 -16.45 3.77
C ASN A 68 2.37 -15.51 2.64
N CYS A 69 2.85 -14.28 2.69
CA CYS A 69 2.59 -13.26 1.69
C CYS A 69 3.82 -12.39 1.49
N VAL A 70 3.92 -11.80 0.29
CA VAL A 70 5.08 -10.99 -0.11
C VAL A 70 4.56 -9.69 -0.72
N MET A 71 5.11 -8.58 -0.24
CA MET A 71 4.82 -7.25 -0.76
C MET A 71 5.79 -6.89 -1.88
N TYR A 72 5.32 -6.09 -2.84
CA TYR A 72 6.12 -5.67 -3.99
C TYR A 72 5.96 -4.19 -4.28
N GLU A 73 7.08 -3.49 -4.46
CA GLU A 73 7.14 -2.16 -5.08
C GLU A 73 7.65 -2.30 -6.52
N ARG A 74 6.87 -1.80 -7.49
CA ARG A 74 7.29 -1.76 -8.92
C ARG A 74 7.79 -3.12 -9.43
N GLY A 75 7.18 -4.20 -8.94
CA GLY A 75 7.53 -5.57 -9.28
C GLY A 75 8.71 -6.17 -8.49
N ASN A 76 9.37 -5.41 -7.61
CA ASN A 76 10.45 -5.90 -6.75
C ASN A 76 9.92 -6.17 -5.34
N GLU A 77 10.39 -7.24 -4.70
CA GLU A 77 10.04 -7.55 -3.32
C GLU A 77 10.46 -6.40 -2.38
N THR A 78 9.61 -6.13 -1.40
CA THR A 78 9.82 -5.09 -0.40
C THR A 78 9.30 -5.57 0.95
N ASP A 79 9.60 -4.80 2.00
CA ASP A 79 9.25 -5.11 3.37
C ASP A 79 8.49 -3.95 4.04
N ALA A 80 7.97 -4.23 5.23
CA ALA A 80 7.19 -3.25 5.97
C ALA A 80 8.04 -2.04 6.41
N GLU A 81 9.33 -2.24 6.71
CA GLU A 81 10.22 -1.16 7.15
C GLU A 81 10.41 -0.13 6.04
N TYR A 82 10.74 -0.60 4.84
CA TYR A 82 10.89 0.22 3.65
C TYR A 82 9.61 1.05 3.36
N LEU A 83 8.44 0.41 3.38
CA LEU A 83 7.17 1.09 3.11
C LEU A 83 6.81 2.12 4.21
N ASN A 84 7.13 1.84 5.47
CA ASN A 84 6.93 2.79 6.57
C ASN A 84 7.86 4.01 6.44
N ASN A 85 9.13 3.81 6.07
CA ASN A 85 10.07 4.90 5.81
C ASN A 85 9.57 5.81 4.67
N ARG A 86 8.98 5.20 3.63
CA ARG A 86 8.39 5.97 2.53
C ARG A 86 7.19 6.80 2.96
N LEU A 87 6.30 6.24 3.79
CA LEU A 87 5.17 7.00 4.36
C LEU A 87 5.64 8.18 5.21
N ALA A 88 6.72 8.03 5.98
CA ALA A 88 7.31 9.12 6.75
C ALA A 88 7.84 10.24 5.84
N SER A 89 8.45 9.89 4.71
CA SER A 89 8.91 10.86 3.71
C SER A 89 7.75 11.64 3.07
N TYR A 90 6.62 10.99 2.79
CA TYR A 90 5.42 11.69 2.27
C TYR A 90 4.89 12.72 3.26
N LYS A 91 4.78 12.35 4.55
CA LYS A 91 4.35 13.28 5.61
C LYS A 91 5.30 14.47 5.74
N GLN A 92 6.61 14.22 5.72
CA GLN A 92 7.62 15.28 5.77
C GLN A 92 7.48 16.24 4.57
N THR A 93 7.19 15.72 3.38
CA THR A 93 6.99 16.54 2.18
C THR A 93 5.75 17.44 2.29
N GLU A 94 4.65 16.89 2.81
CA GLU A 94 3.42 17.65 3.08
C GLU A 94 3.70 18.79 4.07
N GLU A 95 4.38 18.51 5.19
CA GLU A 95 4.76 19.51 6.21
C GLU A 95 5.66 20.62 5.64
N TRP A 96 6.64 20.27 4.80
CA TRP A 96 7.49 21.28 4.13
C TRP A 96 6.70 22.16 3.17
N THR A 97 5.73 21.59 2.45
CA THR A 97 4.89 22.34 1.52
C THR A 97 4.04 23.37 2.28
N GLU A 98 3.42 22.95 3.38
CA GLU A 98 2.65 23.84 4.27
C GLU A 98 3.50 24.97 4.83
N TYR A 99 4.71 24.66 5.32
CA TYR A 99 5.63 25.67 5.85
C TYR A 99 6.05 26.72 4.81
N VAL A 100 6.33 26.31 3.56
CA VAL A 100 6.70 27.25 2.50
C VAL A 100 5.53 28.16 2.12
N MET A 101 4.31 27.61 2.01
CA MET A 101 3.12 28.41 1.71
C MET A 101 2.86 29.47 2.79
N ASP A 102 3.01 29.12 4.07
CA ASP A 102 2.85 30.07 5.18
C ASP A 102 3.90 31.20 5.14
N MET A 103 5.16 30.88 4.79
CA MET A 103 6.21 31.89 4.64
C MET A 103 5.94 32.85 3.48
N GLU A 104 5.49 32.33 2.33
CA GLU A 104 5.17 33.14 1.15
C GLU A 104 3.99 34.09 1.43
N ALA A 105 2.93 33.59 2.07
CA ALA A 105 1.79 34.42 2.47
C ALA A 105 2.20 35.57 3.40
N GLN A 106 3.07 35.30 4.39
CA GLN A 106 3.58 36.34 5.30
C GLN A 106 4.49 37.36 4.61
N ALA A 107 5.20 36.97 3.54
CA ALA A 107 6.04 37.87 2.76
C ALA A 107 5.20 38.80 1.85
N GLU A 108 4.09 38.30 1.32
CA GLU A 108 3.13 39.08 0.53
C GLU A 108 2.33 40.08 1.37
N GLU A 109 1.96 39.74 2.62
CA GLU A 109 1.24 40.65 3.52
C GLU A 109 2.11 41.81 4.06
N ASN A 110 3.43 41.66 4.04
CA ASN A 110 4.39 42.67 4.53
C ASN A 110 5.05 43.50 3.40
N SER A 111 4.58 43.36 2.16
CA SER A 111 5.04 44.10 0.97
C SER A 111 4.00 45.12 0.49
#